data_AF-A0A0D7QEB0-F1
#
_entry.id   AF-A0A0D7QEB0-F1
#
_cell.length_a   1.000
_cell.length_b   1.000
_cell.length_c   1.000
_cell.angle_alpha   90.00
_cell.angle_beta   90.00
_cell.angle_gamma   90.00
#
_symmetry.space_group_name_H-M   'P 1'
#
loop_
_entity.id
_entity.type
_entity.pdbx_description
1 polymer ?
#
loop_
_entity_poly.entity_id
_entity_poly.type
_entity_poly.pdbx_seq_one_letter_code
_entity_poly.pdbx_strand_id
1 'polypeptide(L)'
;MVIVPSQIVMASFAASASVPLFLLALSRGPFAVRDLRKRFRLGCLLAIVLWVGLVVADREFWRLDAKVAGDVLAGGLIICSAVLTTLIVWLLVAAGVSTTLLVSLSANPGPVEIEPWLADYGHGFGIRDMFRDRLNLLLGSRAAGLDQSTVRLVPGARLPVALLKFAMFYFDFSKPPGR
;
A
#
# COMPACT_ATOMS: atom_id res chain seq x y z
N MET A 1 3.57 -14.76 36.33
CA MET A 1 3.01 -15.84 35.50
C MET A 1 3.39 -15.51 34.06
N VAL A 2 4.31 -16.26 33.44
CA VAL A 2 4.74 -16.00 32.05
C VAL A 2 3.80 -16.77 31.14
N ILE A 3 2.96 -16.07 30.39
CA ILE A 3 2.10 -16.67 29.36
C ILE A 3 2.98 -16.83 28.12
N VAL A 4 3.47 -18.05 27.90
CA VAL A 4 4.21 -18.38 26.67
C VAL A 4 3.17 -18.66 25.58
N PRO A 5 3.15 -17.89 24.46
CA PRO A 5 2.25 -18.15 23.36
C PRO A 5 2.47 -19.56 22.79
N SER A 6 1.41 -20.17 22.25
CA SER A 6 1.53 -21.43 21.52
C SER A 6 2.48 -21.29 20.31
N GLN A 7 3.07 -22.39 19.88
CA GLN A 7 3.99 -22.40 18.73
C GLN A 7 3.30 -21.90 17.45
N ILE A 8 2.01 -22.23 17.27
CA ILE A 8 1.16 -21.73 16.18
C ILE A 8 1.03 -20.20 16.22
N VAL A 9 0.82 -19.61 17.40
CA VAL A 9 0.74 -18.16 17.57
C VAL A 9 2.10 -17.51 17.29
N MET A 10 3.20 -18.10 17.78
CA MET A 10 4.56 -17.62 17.47
C MET A 10 4.86 -17.67 15.96
N ALA A 11 4.47 -18.74 15.27
CA ALA A 11 4.60 -18.87 13.82
C ALA A 11 3.81 -17.79 13.08
N SER A 12 2.66 -17.39 13.61
CA SER A 12 1.82 -16.32 13.06
C SER A 12 2.48 -14.95 13.14
N PHE A 13 3.17 -14.65 14.25
CA PHE A 13 3.99 -13.45 14.36
C PHE A 13 5.19 -13.48 13.42
N ALA A 14 5.89 -14.61 13.32
CA ALA A 14 7.02 -14.77 12.41
C ALA A 14 6.60 -14.56 10.94
N ALA A 15 5.50 -15.19 10.52
CA ALA A 15 4.94 -15.00 9.19
C ALA A 15 4.48 -13.55 8.96
N SER A 16 3.89 -12.89 9.95
CA SER A 16 3.50 -11.47 9.83
C SER A 16 4.71 -10.55 9.66
N ALA A 17 5.78 -10.78 10.43
CA ALA A 17 7.03 -10.03 10.32
C ALA A 17 7.76 -10.29 8.99
N SER A 18 7.49 -11.42 8.32
CA SER A 18 8.08 -11.75 7.02
C SER A 18 7.45 -10.97 5.85
N VAL A 19 6.25 -10.41 6.00
CA VAL A 19 5.57 -9.62 4.95
C VAL A 19 6.46 -8.50 4.38
N PRO A 20 7.03 -7.58 5.18
CA PRO A 20 7.92 -6.55 4.66
C PRO A 20 9.18 -7.12 4.00
N LEU A 21 9.70 -8.24 4.49
CA LEU A 21 10.87 -8.91 3.90
C LEU A 21 10.55 -9.48 2.52
N PHE A 22 9.40 -10.15 2.35
CA PHE A 22 8.96 -10.62 1.04
C PHE A 22 8.71 -9.48 0.08
N LEU A 23 8.11 -8.38 0.54
CA LEU A 23 7.96 -7.19 -0.29
C LEU A 23 9.34 -6.68 -0.71
N LEU A 24 10.31 -6.54 0.19
CA LEU A 24 11.66 -6.08 -0.14
C LEU A 24 12.41 -7.04 -1.09
N ALA A 25 12.28 -8.35 -0.88
CA ALA A 25 12.85 -9.35 -1.78
C ALA A 25 12.26 -9.22 -3.18
N LEU A 26 10.94 -9.07 -3.30
CA LEU A 26 10.27 -8.89 -4.59
C LEU A 26 10.53 -7.52 -5.24
N SER A 27 11.16 -6.55 -4.55
CA SER A 27 11.64 -5.31 -5.22
C SER A 27 12.94 -5.49 -5.98
N ARG A 28 13.78 -6.45 -5.59
CA ARG A 28 15.20 -6.45 -5.93
C ARG A 28 15.63 -7.80 -6.48
N GLY A 29 16.63 -7.78 -7.36
CA GLY A 29 17.30 -9.00 -7.83
C GLY A 29 16.46 -9.85 -8.78
N PRO A 30 16.67 -11.18 -8.83
CA PRO A 30 16.14 -12.06 -9.87
C PRO A 30 14.63 -12.29 -9.79
N PHE A 31 14.01 -12.04 -8.63
CA PHE A 31 12.57 -12.16 -8.41
C PHE A 31 11.83 -10.82 -8.49
N ALA A 32 12.46 -9.81 -9.09
CA ALA A 32 11.89 -8.47 -9.16
C ALA A 32 10.56 -8.47 -9.91
N VAL A 33 9.49 -8.11 -9.21
CA VAL A 33 8.16 -7.93 -9.79
C VAL A 33 7.96 -6.43 -10.01
N ARG A 34 7.97 -6.01 -11.28
CA ARG A 34 7.81 -4.60 -11.67
C ARG A 34 6.44 -4.03 -11.26
N ASP A 35 5.39 -4.81 -11.45
CA ASP A 35 4.03 -4.41 -11.09
C ASP A 35 3.84 -4.44 -9.57
N LEU A 36 3.68 -3.26 -9.00
CA LEU A 36 3.58 -3.04 -7.57
C LEU A 36 2.34 -3.69 -6.93
N ARG A 37 1.22 -3.80 -7.66
CA ARG A 37 0.02 -4.52 -7.19
C ARG A 37 0.24 -6.03 -7.18
N LYS A 38 0.93 -6.56 -8.19
CA LYS A 38 1.29 -7.99 -8.21
C LYS A 38 2.28 -8.31 -7.09
N ARG A 39 3.26 -7.44 -6.87
CA ARG A 39 4.24 -7.56 -5.79
C ARG A 39 3.59 -7.60 -4.41
N PHE A 40 2.64 -6.71 -4.14
CA PHE A 40 1.88 -6.73 -2.88
C PHE A 40 1.13 -8.06 -2.69
N ARG A 41 0.35 -8.48 -3.70
CA ARG A 41 -0.39 -9.75 -3.67
C ARG A 41 0.51 -10.96 -3.45
N LEU A 42 1.64 -11.02 -4.15
CA LEU A 42 2.63 -12.10 -3.99
C LEU A 42 3.26 -12.09 -2.61
N GLY A 43 3.62 -10.92 -2.06
CA GLY A 43 4.16 -10.81 -0.71
C GLY A 43 3.19 -11.33 0.36
N CYS A 44 1.91 -10.95 0.27
CA CYS A 44 0.88 -11.47 1.17
C CYS A 44 0.67 -12.98 1.01
N LEU A 45 0.64 -13.46 -0.24
CA LEU A 45 0.46 -14.89 -0.51
C LEU A 45 1.63 -15.72 0.02
N LEU A 46 2.87 -15.25 -0.14
CA LEU A 46 4.06 -15.90 0.42
C LEU A 46 4.01 -15.95 1.95
N ALA A 47 3.56 -14.88 2.61
CA ALA A 47 3.38 -14.87 4.07
C ALA A 47 2.31 -15.86 4.53
N ILE A 48 1.18 -15.96 3.82
CA ILE A 48 0.13 -16.94 4.11
C ILE A 48 0.64 -18.36 3.89
N VAL A 49 1.34 -18.64 2.80
CA VAL A 49 1.92 -19.95 2.50
C VAL A 49 2.96 -20.33 3.56
N LEU A 50 3.83 -19.40 3.96
CA LEU A 50 4.79 -19.61 5.05
C LEU A 50 4.06 -19.95 6.35
N TRP A 51 3.02 -19.20 6.70
CA TRP A 51 2.23 -19.45 7.90
C TRP A 51 1.58 -20.84 7.88
N VAL A 52 0.88 -21.19 6.81
CA VAL A 52 0.26 -22.52 6.66
C VAL A 52 1.32 -23.61 6.76
N GLY A 53 2.48 -23.43 6.11
CA GLY A 53 3.59 -24.38 6.18
C GLY A 53 4.12 -24.57 7.60
N LEU A 54 4.30 -23.49 8.36
CA LEU A 54 4.75 -23.55 9.76
C LEU A 54 3.70 -24.21 10.67
N VAL A 55 2.41 -23.92 10.47
CA VAL A 55 1.32 -24.52 11.25
C VAL A 55 1.21 -26.03 10.98
N VAL A 56 1.29 -26.46 9.72
CA VAL A 56 1.19 -27.89 9.34
C VAL A 56 2.43 -28.68 9.76
N ALA A 57 3.60 -28.04 9.79
CA ALA A 57 4.85 -28.66 10.27
C ALA A 57 4.86 -28.89 11.79
N ASP A 58 4.00 -28.18 12.54
CA ASP A 58 3.87 -28.37 13.98
C ASP A 58 3.19 -29.72 14.28
N ARG A 59 3.79 -30.52 15.16
CA ARG A 59 3.22 -31.80 15.60
C ARG A 59 1.95 -31.58 16.43
N GLU A 60 1.83 -30.44 17.11
CA GLU A 60 0.64 -30.12 17.91
C GLU A 60 -0.60 -29.94 17.03
N PHE A 61 -0.45 -29.46 15.80
CA PHE A 61 -1.55 -29.29 14.85
C PHE A 61 -2.32 -30.60 14.61
N TRP A 62 -1.60 -31.72 14.55
CA TRP A 62 -2.18 -33.04 14.27
C TRP A 62 -2.93 -33.65 15.46
N ARG A 63 -2.93 -33.01 16.64
CA ARG A 63 -3.70 -33.46 17.81
C ARG A 63 -5.19 -33.14 17.70
N LEU A 64 -5.56 -32.19 16.82
CA LEU A 64 -6.95 -31.83 16.48
C LEU A 64 -7.85 -31.57 17.69
N ASP A 65 -7.29 -31.03 18.78
CA ASP A 65 -8.06 -30.68 19.98
C ASP A 65 -8.62 -29.25 19.90
N ALA A 66 -9.54 -28.92 20.81
CA ALA A 66 -10.19 -27.61 20.84
C ALA A 66 -9.20 -26.45 21.08
N LYS A 67 -8.07 -26.72 21.75
CA LYS A 67 -7.04 -25.74 22.02
C LYS A 67 -6.30 -25.37 20.73
N VAL A 68 -5.87 -26.38 19.97
CA VAL A 68 -5.21 -26.23 18.67
C VAL A 68 -6.13 -25.50 17.70
N ALA A 69 -7.42 -25.82 17.67
CA ALA A 69 -8.39 -25.10 16.85
C ALA A 69 -8.46 -23.60 17.22
N GLY A 70 -8.46 -23.29 18.52
CA GLY A 70 -8.39 -21.91 19.02
C GLY A 70 -7.09 -21.20 18.62
N ASP A 71 -5.96 -21.89 18.75
CA ASP A 71 -4.64 -21.37 18.38
C ASP A 71 -4.51 -21.08 16.88
N VAL A 72 -5.04 -21.95 16.01
CA VAL A 72 -5.08 -21.75 14.56
C VAL A 72 -5.97 -20.57 14.19
N LEU A 73 -7.15 -20.44 14.81
CA LEU A 73 -8.04 -19.30 14.58
C LEU A 73 -7.39 -17.98 15.01
N ALA A 74 -6.78 -17.96 16.20
CA ALA A 74 -6.03 -16.79 16.68
C ALA A 74 -4.87 -16.43 15.73
N GLY A 75 -4.10 -17.43 15.29
CA GLY A 75 -3.03 -17.24 14.33
C GLY A 75 -3.51 -16.70 12.98
N GLY A 76 -4.64 -17.22 12.48
CA GLY A 76 -5.32 -16.74 11.28
C GLY A 76 -5.74 -15.28 11.39
N LEU A 77 -6.29 -14.88 12.54
CA LEU A 77 -6.65 -13.48 12.80
C LEU A 77 -5.42 -12.56 12.84
N ILE A 78 -4.30 -13.02 13.42
CA ILE A 78 -3.05 -12.25 13.48
C ILE A 78 -2.52 -11.99 12.06
N ILE A 79 -2.43 -13.01 11.22
CA ILE A 79 -1.91 -12.83 9.85
C ILE A 79 -2.87 -11.99 8.98
N CYS A 80 -4.18 -12.17 9.13
CA CYS A 80 -5.18 -11.32 8.49
C CYS A 80 -5.01 -9.84 8.91
N SER A 81 -4.82 -9.58 10.20
CA SER A 81 -4.57 -8.23 10.70
C SER A 81 -3.30 -7.62 10.11
N ALA A 82 -2.22 -8.39 10.03
CA ALA A 82 -0.96 -7.94 9.41
C ALA A 82 -1.14 -7.61 7.92
N VAL A 83 -1.85 -8.46 7.17
CA VAL A 83 -2.16 -8.24 5.74
C VAL A 83 -3.01 -6.98 5.57
N LEU A 84 -4.07 -6.82 6.37
CA LEU A 84 -4.93 -5.64 6.35
C LEU A 84 -4.16 -4.37 6.70
N THR A 85 -3.30 -4.42 7.71
CA THR A 85 -2.47 -3.28 8.11
C THR A 85 -1.55 -2.85 6.97
N THR A 86 -0.90 -3.82 6.32
CA THR A 86 -0.04 -3.54 5.15
C THR A 86 -0.87 -3.00 3.98
N LEU A 87 -2.08 -3.50 3.77
CA LEU A 87 -3.02 -2.99 2.77
C LEU A 87 -3.44 -1.56 3.07
N ILE A 88 -3.72 -1.22 4.33
CA ILE A 88 -4.08 0.14 4.75
C ILE A 88 -2.94 1.10 4.45
N VAL A 89 -1.70 0.76 4.84
CA VAL A 89 -0.51 1.57 4.52
C VAL A 89 -0.38 1.75 3.01
N TRP A 90 -0.55 0.68 2.25
CA TRP A 90 -0.53 0.72 0.79
C TRP A 90 -1.60 1.66 0.20
N LEU A 91 -2.83 1.59 0.70
CA LEU A 91 -3.94 2.45 0.29
C LEU A 91 -3.70 3.92 0.67
N LEU A 92 -3.12 4.18 1.84
CA LEU A 92 -2.75 5.53 2.29
C LEU A 92 -1.68 6.15 1.38
N VAL A 93 -0.63 5.39 1.04
CA VAL A 93 0.39 5.84 0.08
C VAL A 93 -0.25 6.12 -1.28
N ALA A 94 -1.17 5.26 -1.73
CA ALA A 94 -1.88 5.44 -2.98
C ALA A 94 -2.81 6.66 -3.01
N ALA A 95 -3.50 6.93 -1.91
CA ALA A 95 -4.28 8.14 -1.74
C ALA A 95 -3.36 9.37 -1.77
N GLY A 96 -2.23 9.35 -1.06
CA GLY A 96 -1.23 10.41 -1.05
C GLY A 96 -0.68 10.75 -2.45
N VAL A 97 -0.38 9.73 -3.26
CA VAL A 97 0.04 9.91 -4.66
C VAL A 97 -1.05 10.58 -5.49
N SER A 98 -2.29 10.09 -5.40
CA SER A 98 -3.44 10.65 -6.14
C SER A 98 -3.70 12.10 -5.76
N THR A 99 -3.61 12.41 -4.47
CA THR A 99 -3.70 13.75 -3.91
C THR A 99 -2.60 14.67 -4.44
N THR A 100 -1.36 14.21 -4.45
CA THR A 100 -0.21 14.98 -4.96
C THR A 100 -0.39 15.31 -6.44
N LEU A 101 -0.87 14.35 -7.24
CA LEU A 101 -1.19 14.58 -8.65
C LEU A 101 -2.23 15.68 -8.84
N LEU A 102 -3.34 15.63 -8.09
CA LEU A 102 -4.39 16.65 -8.14
C LEU A 102 -3.91 18.05 -7.70
N VAL A 103 -3.12 18.11 -6.63
CA VAL A 103 -2.55 19.36 -6.13
C VAL A 103 -1.60 19.96 -7.17
N SER A 104 -0.76 19.15 -7.82
CA SER A 104 0.15 19.63 -8.86
C SER A 104 -0.61 20.13 -10.11
N LEU A 105 -1.65 19.41 -10.56
CA LEU A 105 -2.51 19.85 -11.67
C LEU A 105 -3.28 21.13 -11.36
N SER A 106 -3.62 21.38 -10.09
CA SER A 106 -4.26 22.63 -9.70
C SER A 106 -3.28 23.78 -9.45
N ALA A 107 -1.98 23.50 -9.28
CA ALA A 107 -0.94 24.52 -9.22
C ALA A 107 -0.56 25.02 -10.62
N ASN A 108 -0.66 24.16 -11.63
CA ASN A 108 -0.45 24.49 -13.04
C ASN A 108 -1.78 24.47 -13.80
N PRO A 109 -2.52 25.58 -13.89
CA PRO A 109 -3.85 25.61 -14.50
C PRO A 109 -3.85 25.38 -16.03
N GLY A 110 -2.68 25.33 -16.67
CA GLY A 110 -2.50 25.02 -18.09
C GLY A 110 -2.40 23.52 -18.38
N PRO A 111 -2.45 23.12 -19.66
CA PRO A 111 -2.22 21.75 -20.08
C PRO A 111 -0.80 21.29 -19.72
N VAL A 112 -0.68 20.14 -19.05
CA VAL A 112 0.60 19.55 -18.63
C VAL A 112 0.88 18.28 -19.44
N GLU A 113 2.03 18.19 -20.09
CA GLU A 113 2.44 16.98 -20.82
C GLU A 113 2.68 15.82 -19.85
N ILE A 114 2.07 14.66 -20.15
CA ILE A 114 2.04 13.52 -19.22
C ILE A 114 3.43 12.96 -18.92
N GLU A 115 4.25 12.72 -19.95
CA GLU A 115 5.50 11.98 -19.76
C GLU A 115 6.60 12.78 -19.06
N PRO A 116 6.83 14.08 -19.38
CA PRO A 116 7.73 14.93 -18.62
C PRO A 116 7.27 15.07 -17.16
N TRP A 117 5.97 15.30 -16.96
CA TRP A 117 5.39 15.44 -15.63
C TRP A 117 5.48 14.16 -14.80
N LEU A 118 5.18 12.99 -15.38
CA LEU A 118 5.37 11.70 -14.71
C LEU A 118 6.86 11.37 -14.48
N ALA A 119 7.78 11.92 -15.28
CA ALA A 119 9.21 11.76 -15.05
C ALA A 119 9.66 12.52 -13.79
N ASP A 120 9.17 13.74 -13.58
CA ASP A 120 9.48 14.55 -12.40
C ASP A 120 9.07 13.86 -11.09
N TYR A 121 7.96 13.11 -11.08
CA TYR A 121 7.49 12.38 -9.90
C TYR A 121 7.97 10.92 -9.83
N GLY A 122 8.46 10.35 -10.94
CA GLY A 122 8.68 8.92 -11.12
C GLY A 122 10.11 8.43 -10.92
N HIS A 123 11.10 9.31 -10.82
CA HIS A 123 12.51 8.91 -10.70
C HIS A 123 12.86 8.43 -9.27
N GLY A 124 12.99 7.11 -9.09
CA GLY A 124 13.71 6.54 -7.94
C GLY A 124 13.20 5.22 -7.39
N PHE A 125 11.89 4.93 -7.49
CA PHE A 125 11.29 3.86 -6.67
C PHE A 125 10.36 2.88 -7.39
N GLY A 126 10.28 2.90 -8.73
CA GLY A 126 9.32 2.05 -9.47
C GLY A 126 7.86 2.47 -9.25
N ILE A 127 7.63 3.71 -8.76
CA ILE A 127 6.32 4.28 -8.48
C ILE A 127 5.71 4.88 -9.76
N ARG A 128 6.47 4.99 -10.87
CA ARG A 128 5.94 5.49 -12.14
C ARG A 128 4.68 4.74 -12.61
N ASP A 129 4.65 3.41 -12.44
CA ASP A 129 3.46 2.60 -12.75
C ASP A 129 2.27 2.95 -11.86
N MET A 130 2.53 3.28 -10.59
CA MET A 130 1.52 3.72 -9.64
C MET A 130 1.01 5.13 -9.97
N PHE A 131 1.88 6.06 -10.33
CA PHE A 131 1.47 7.39 -10.82
C PHE A 131 0.62 7.28 -12.09
N ARG A 132 1.02 6.43 -13.04
CA ARG A 132 0.28 6.20 -14.29
C ARG A 132 -1.08 5.54 -14.03
N ASP A 133 -1.14 4.56 -13.14
CA ASP A 133 -2.41 3.93 -12.74
C ASP A 133 -3.35 4.92 -12.04
N ARG A 134 -2.82 5.77 -11.15
CA ARG A 134 -3.62 6.80 -10.48
C ARG A 134 -4.05 7.89 -11.44
N LEU A 135 -3.23 8.28 -12.40
CA LEU A 135 -3.63 9.18 -13.48
C LEU A 135 -4.81 8.59 -14.27
N ASN A 136 -4.75 7.31 -14.65
CA ASN A 136 -5.86 6.64 -15.33
C ASN A 136 -7.16 6.64 -14.50
N LEU A 137 -7.06 6.48 -13.17
CA LEU A 137 -8.22 6.60 -12.28
C LEU A 137 -8.76 8.05 -12.19
N LEU A 138 -7.89 9.06 -12.22
CA LEU A 138 -8.31 10.47 -12.25
C LEU A 138 -9.01 10.82 -13.58
N LEU A 139 -8.54 10.26 -14.69
CA LEU A 139 -9.18 10.38 -16.00
C LEU A 139 -10.54 9.65 -16.02
N GLY A 140 -10.57 8.40 -15.52
CA GLY A 140 -11.80 7.61 -15.43
C GLY A 140 -12.87 8.20 -14.50
N SER A 141 -12.45 8.85 -13.42
CA SER A 141 -13.34 9.54 -12.47
C SER A 141 -13.75 10.95 -12.92
N ARG A 142 -13.28 11.42 -14.09
CA ARG A 142 -13.48 12.79 -14.62
C ARG A 142 -12.94 13.89 -13.69
N ALA A 143 -12.00 13.56 -12.82
CA ALA A 143 -11.27 14.55 -12.02
C ALA A 143 -10.22 15.28 -12.87
N ALA A 144 -9.63 14.59 -13.85
CA ALA A 144 -8.73 15.12 -14.85
C ALA A 144 -9.28 14.87 -16.26
N GLY A 145 -8.98 15.78 -17.19
CA GLY A 145 -9.31 15.68 -18.61
C GLY A 145 -8.05 15.47 -19.43
N LEU A 146 -8.13 14.59 -20.41
CA LEU A 146 -7.08 14.34 -21.38
C LEU A 146 -7.37 15.15 -22.65
N ASP A 147 -6.39 15.92 -23.12
CA ASP A 147 -6.41 16.61 -24.39
C ASP A 147 -5.12 16.25 -25.16
N GLN A 148 -5.26 15.34 -26.13
CA GLN A 148 -4.15 14.70 -26.85
C GLN A 148 -3.12 14.04 -25.91
N SER A 149 -1.99 14.71 -25.65
CA SER A 149 -0.89 14.29 -24.77
C SER A 149 -0.82 15.08 -23.47
N THR A 150 -1.76 16.00 -23.24
CA THR A 150 -1.77 16.91 -22.11
C THR A 150 -2.93 16.61 -21.16
N VAL A 151 -2.69 16.82 -19.87
CA VAL A 151 -3.67 16.63 -18.81
C VAL A 151 -3.99 17.97 -18.18
N ARG A 152 -5.29 18.20 -17.94
CA ARG A 152 -5.79 19.37 -17.24
C ARG A 152 -6.81 18.99 -16.18
N LEU A 153 -6.93 19.79 -15.13
CA LEU A 153 -7.96 19.60 -14.12
C LEU A 153 -9.34 19.97 -14.68
N VAL A 154 -10.34 19.10 -14.51
CA VAL A 154 -11.71 19.38 -14.92
C VAL A 154 -12.31 20.46 -14.00
N PRO A 155 -13.13 21.41 -14.51
CA PRO A 155 -13.70 22.48 -13.69
C PRO A 155 -14.42 21.99 -12.41
N GLY A 156 -15.16 20.88 -12.51
CA GLY A 156 -15.87 20.29 -11.37
C GLY A 156 -14.97 19.69 -10.28
N ALA A 157 -13.70 19.40 -10.59
CA ALA A 157 -12.73 18.88 -9.62
C ALA A 157 -11.98 20.00 -8.87
N ARG A 158 -12.14 21.27 -9.26
CA ARG A 158 -11.42 22.40 -8.63
C ARG A 158 -11.79 22.59 -7.16
N LEU A 159 -13.07 22.46 -6.82
CA LEU A 159 -13.57 22.70 -5.46
C LEU A 159 -13.13 21.60 -4.47
N PRO A 160 -13.23 20.29 -4.79
CA PRO A 160 -12.62 19.23 -3.98
C PRO A 160 -11.11 19.41 -3.79
N VAL A 161 -10.38 19.82 -4.84
CA VAL A 161 -8.93 20.02 -4.75
C VAL A 161 -8.57 21.25 -3.91
N ALA A 162 -9.36 22.32 -3.97
CA ALA A 162 -9.17 23.49 -3.10
C ALA A 162 -9.41 23.16 -1.61
N LEU A 163 -10.46 22.40 -1.30
CA LEU A 163 -10.71 21.89 0.06
C LEU A 163 -9.56 21.02 0.55
N LEU A 164 -9.04 20.17 -0.32
CA LEU A 164 -7.94 19.30 0.00
C LEU A 164 -6.62 20.08 0.21
N LYS A 165 -6.33 21.11 -0.60
CA LYS A 165 -5.22 22.04 -0.37
C LYS A 165 -5.35 22.74 0.98
N PHE A 166 -6.56 23.20 1.32
CA PHE A 166 -6.84 23.82 2.62
C PHE A 166 -6.64 22.86 3.78
N ALA A 167 -7.12 21.62 3.66
CA ALA A 167 -6.90 20.58 4.66
C ALA A 167 -5.40 20.26 4.82
N MET A 168 -4.66 20.12 3.72
CA MET A 168 -3.20 19.91 3.76
C MET A 168 -2.48 21.06 4.46
N PHE A 169 -2.88 22.31 4.21
CA PHE A 169 -2.33 23.48 4.89
C PHE A 169 -2.68 23.52 6.38
N TYR A 170 -3.91 23.12 6.75
CA TYR A 170 -4.35 23.08 8.14
C TYR A 170 -3.66 21.96 8.94
N PHE A 171 -3.43 20.81 8.31
CA PHE A 171 -2.73 19.67 8.89
C PHE A 171 -1.22 19.69 8.60
N ASP A 172 -0.67 20.83 8.17
CA ASP A 172 0.74 20.95 7.83
C ASP A 172 1.60 20.84 9.10
N PHE A 173 1.99 19.61 9.44
CA PHE A 173 2.96 19.27 10.49
C PHE A 173 4.37 19.84 10.21
N SER A 174 4.55 20.58 9.11
CA SER A 174 5.78 21.26 8.70
C SER A 174 6.09 22.55 9.48
N LYS A 175 5.15 23.07 10.29
CA LYS A 175 5.53 24.10 11.27
C LYS A 175 6.15 23.41 12.48
N PRO A 176 7.48 23.49 12.69
CA PRO A 176 8.01 23.21 14.02
C PRO A 176 7.24 24.07 15.02
N PRO A 177 6.82 23.54 16.19
CA PRO A 177 6.30 24.38 17.24
C PRO A 177 7.30 25.51 17.47
N GLY A 178 6.78 26.73 17.47
CA GLY A 178 7.57 27.96 17.55
C GLY A 178 8.60 27.89 18.66
N ARG A 179 9.74 28.52 18.36
CA ARG A 179 10.76 28.95 19.31
C ARG A 179 10.17 29.49 20.61
#